data_AF-A0A832GQV4-F1
#
_entry.id   AF-A0A832GQV4-F1
#
_cell.length_a   1.000
_cell.length_b   1.000
_cell.length_c   1.000
_cell.angle_alpha   90.00
_cell.angle_beta   90.00
_cell.angle_gamma   90.00
#
_symmetry.space_group_name_H-M   'P 1'
#
loop_
_entity.id
_entity.type
_entity.pdbx_description
1 polymer ?
#
loop_
_entity_poly.entity_id
_entity_poly.type
_entity_poly.pdbx_seq_one_letter_code
_entity_poly.pdbx_strand_id
1 'polypeptide(L)' 'MNITIRKIDEIVFKKFKARAIEEGMKIGEALTQAMELWIKQRSLKPKASLLDIKPFNLGDKKASLKIDNILYGG' A
#
# COMPACT_ATOMS: atom_id res chain seq x y z
N MET A 1 -3.71 29.87 -7.67
CA MET A 1 -4.84 29.60 -6.75
C MET A 1 -4.30 29.68 -5.33
N ASN A 2 -4.91 30.49 -4.45
CA ASN A 2 -4.45 30.65 -3.05
C ASN A 2 -5.38 29.86 -2.13
N ILE A 3 -4.82 28.94 -1.33
CA ILE A 3 -5.57 28.09 -0.41
C ILE A 3 -4.97 28.28 0.98
N THR A 4 -5.80 28.70 1.94
CA THR A 4 -5.39 28.88 3.33
C THR A 4 -5.91 27.73 4.18
N ILE A 5 -5.01 26.96 4.77
CA ILE A 5 -5.35 25.87 5.67
C ILE A 5 -5.37 26.42 7.11
N ARG A 6 -6.49 26.23 7.82
CA ARG A 6 -6.66 26.68 9.21
C ARG A 6 -6.58 25.48 10.15
N LYS A 7 -6.30 25.73 11.44
CA LYS A 7 -6.19 24.71 12.51
C LYS A 7 -5.05 23.70 12.29
N ILE A 8 -3.87 24.18 11.90
CA ILE A 8 -2.66 23.36 11.88
C ILE A 8 -1.99 23.46 13.25
N ASP A 9 -1.53 22.33 13.77
CA ASP A 9 -0.68 22.30 14.95
C ASP A 9 0.68 22.96 14.64
N GLU A 10 1.03 24.01 15.39
CA GLU A 10 2.23 24.81 15.15
C GLU A 10 3.52 23.99 15.30
N ILE A 11 3.55 23.02 16.21
CA ILE A 11 4.71 22.17 16.47
C ILE A 11 4.92 21.22 15.29
N VAL A 12 3.84 20.63 14.78
CA VAL A 12 3.87 19.76 13.59
C VAL A 12 4.30 20.56 12.36
N PHE A 13 3.76 21.76 12.18
CA PHE A 13 4.13 22.62 11.06
C PHE A 13 5.61 23.01 11.08
N LYS A 14 6.15 23.35 12.26
CA LYS A 14 7.57 23.70 12.40
C LYS A 14 8.50 22.54 12.06
N LYS A 15 8.17 21.33 12.51
CA LYS A 15 8.92 20.11 12.17
C LYS A 15 8.83 19.79 10.68
N PHE A 16 7.65 19.93 10.10
CA PHE A 16 7.43 19.72 8.67
C PHE A 16 8.23 20.71 7.82
N LYS A 17 8.20 22.00 8.20
CA LYS A 17 8.97 23.05 7.55
C LYS A 17 10.48 22.77 7.62
N ALA A 18 10.98 22.31 8.76
CA ALA A 18 12.39 21.95 8.90
C ALA A 18 12.79 20.83 7.92
N ARG A 19 12.01 19.75 7.86
CA ARG A 19 12.26 18.64 6.92
C ARG A 19 12.17 19.06 5.46
N ALA A 20 11.20 19.90 5.10
CA ALA A 20 11.08 20.41 3.74
C ALA A 20 12.31 21.24 3.32
N ILE A 21 12.87 22.01 4.25
CA ILE A 21 14.10 22.80 4.00
C ILE A 21 15.32 21.90 3.89
N GLU A 22 15.44 20.87 4.75
CA GLU A 22 16.53 19.88 4.70
C GLU A 22 16.55 19.14 3.35
N GLU A 23 15.39 18.82 2.80
CA GLU A 23 15.25 18.19 1.49
C GLU A 23 15.34 19.18 0.31
N GLY A 24 15.52 20.47 0.58
CA GLY A 24 15.64 21.52 -0.44
C GLY A 24 14.33 21.82 -1.19
N MET A 25 13.17 21.41 -0.65
CA MET A 25 11.87 21.58 -1.28
C MET A 25 11.16 22.85 -0.81
N LYS A 26 10.30 23.42 -1.67
CA LYS A 26 9.39 24.49 -1.23
C LYS A 26 8.31 23.89 -0.33
N ILE A 27 7.92 24.63 0.70
CA ILE A 27 6.89 24.20 1.68
C ILE A 27 5.59 23.78 0.98
N GLY A 28 5.17 24.47 -0.08
CA GLY A 28 3.97 24.12 -0.84
C GLY A 28 4.10 22.83 -1.63
N GLU A 29 5.28 22.54 -2.19
CA GLU A 29 5.56 21.30 -2.93
C GLU A 29 5.59 20.10 -1.97
N ALA A 30 6.32 20.24 -0.86
CA ALA A 30 6.35 19.23 0.20
C ALA A 30 4.94 18.95 0.74
N LEU A 31 4.15 19.99 0.98
CA LEU A 31 2.77 19.85 1.46
C LEU A 31 1.89 19.11 0.45
N THR A 32 2.05 19.41 -0.84
CA THR A 32 1.31 18.72 -1.91
C THR A 32 1.66 17.22 -1.93
N GLN A 33 2.96 16.88 -1.85
CA GLN A 33 3.39 15.48 -1.78
C GLN A 33 2.86 14.76 -0.53
N ALA A 34 2.87 15.43 0.63
CA ALA A 34 2.31 14.88 1.86
C ALA A 34 0.81 14.63 1.74
N MET A 35 0.06 15.53 1.10
CA MET A 35 -1.37 15.36 0.83
C MET A 35 -1.62 14.18 -0.13
N GLU A 36 -0.82 14.04 -1.18
CA GLU A 36 -0.91 12.89 -2.10
C GLU A 36 -0.64 11.56 -1.39
N LEU A 37 0.41 11.51 -0.55
CA LEU A 37 0.73 10.33 0.26
C LEU A 37 -0.41 9.99 1.21
N TRP A 38 -1.01 10.99 1.85
CA TRP A 38 -2.14 10.80 2.75
C TRP A 38 -3.38 10.22 2.03
N ILE A 39 -3.68 10.72 0.84
CA ILE A 39 -4.78 10.21 0.00
C ILE A 39 -4.48 8.77 -0.44
N LYS A 40 -3.27 8.50 -0.93
CA LYS A 40 -2.84 7.17 -1.38
C LYS A 40 -2.88 6.15 -0.23
N GLN A 41 -2.35 6.49 0.96
CA GLN A 41 -2.39 5.62 2.12
C GLN A 41 -3.81 5.27 2.56
N ARG A 42 -4.76 6.22 2.49
CA ARG A 42 -6.17 5.95 2.80
C ARG A 42 -6.88 5.11 1.72
N SER A 43 -6.46 5.22 0.47
CA SER A 43 -6.97 4.38 -0.62
C SER A 43 -6.49 2.92 -0.52
N LEU A 44 -5.33 2.70 0.11
CA LEU A 44 -4.74 1.39 0.39
C LEU A 44 -5.24 0.76 1.70
N LYS A 45 -6.45 1.10 2.17
CA LYS A 45 -7.12 0.19 3.12
C LYS A 45 -7.19 -1.18 2.41
N PRO A 46 -6.59 -2.24 2.96
CA PRO A 46 -6.63 -3.54 2.31
C PRO A 46 -8.09 -4.02 2.33
N LYS A 47 -8.81 -3.81 1.24
CA LYS A 47 -9.83 -4.76 0.76
C LYS A 47 -9.13 -5.96 0.10
N ALA A 48 -7.99 -6.36 0.62
CA ALA A 48 -7.45 -7.67 0.38
C ALA A 48 -7.69 -8.40 1.70
N SER A 49 -8.85 -9.02 1.80
CA SER A 49 -9.00 -10.12 2.73
C SER A 49 -7.83 -11.08 2.49
N LEU A 50 -7.31 -11.76 3.51
CA LEU A 50 -6.42 -12.90 3.29
C LEU A 50 -7.07 -13.95 2.35
N LEU A 51 -8.39 -13.87 2.16
CA LEU A 51 -9.19 -14.65 1.22
C LEU A 51 -9.12 -14.18 -0.25
N ASP A 52 -8.60 -12.99 -0.54
CA ASP A 52 -8.45 -12.45 -1.91
C ASP A 52 -7.11 -12.85 -2.56
N ILE A 53 -6.24 -13.52 -1.80
CA ILE A 53 -5.07 -14.20 -2.36
C ILE A 53 -5.61 -15.36 -3.19
N LYS A 54 -5.74 -15.17 -4.51
CA LYS A 54 -5.94 -16.29 -5.43
C LYS A 54 -4.80 -17.28 -5.19
N PRO A 55 -5.06 -18.51 -4.72
CA PRO A 55 -4.02 -19.52 -4.71
C PRO A 55 -3.58 -19.70 -6.16
N PHE A 56 -2.29 -19.46 -6.40
CA PHE A 56 -1.67 -19.82 -7.66
C PHE A 56 -1.89 -21.33 -7.82
N ASN A 57 -2.60 -21.75 -8.87
CA ASN A 57 -2.85 -23.15 -9.18
C ASN A 57 -1.52 -23.81 -9.62
N LEU A 58 -0.62 -24.08 -8.67
CA LEU A 58 0.51 -24.98 -8.84
C LEU A 58 0.06 -26.42 -8.59
N GLY A 59 -1.00 -26.84 -9.28
CA GLY A 59 -1.67 -28.11 -9.03
C GLY A 59 -2.38 -28.57 -10.28
N ASP A 60 -1.63 -29.23 -11.16
CA ASP A 60 -2.22 -30.09 -12.18
C ASP A 60 -3.21 -31.04 -11.51
N LYS A 61 -4.49 -30.92 -11.85
CA LYS A 61 -5.60 -31.79 -11.39
C LYS A 61 -5.47 -33.27 -11.80
N LYS A 62 -4.26 -33.70 -12.21
CA LYS A 62 -3.92 -35.06 -12.64
C LYS A 62 -2.91 -35.76 -11.74
N ALA A 63 -2.51 -35.17 -10.61
CA ALA A 63 -1.63 -35.84 -9.66
C ALA A 63 -2.34 -36.98 -8.89
N SER A 64 -3.61 -36.80 -8.51
CA SER A 64 -4.35 -37.80 -7.72
C SER A 64 -4.58 -39.12 -8.47
N LEU A 65 -4.83 -39.06 -9.78
CA LEU A 65 -5.01 -40.27 -10.61
C LEU A 65 -3.73 -41.10 -10.77
N LYS A 66 -2.54 -40.47 -10.68
CA LYS A 66 -1.27 -41.19 -10.79
C LYS A 66 -0.89 -41.94 -9.51
N ILE A 67 -1.36 -41.47 -8.35
CA ILE A 67 -1.02 -42.10 -7.06
C ILE A 67 -1.84 -43.38 -6.85
N ASP A 68 -3.12 -43.38 -7.25
CA ASP A 68 -3.97 -44.57 -7.12
C ASP A 68 -3.45 -45.76 -7.93
N ASN A 69 -2.86 -45.53 -9.11
CA ASN A 69 -2.34 -46.62 -9.94
C ASN A 69 -1.02 -47.23 -9.41
N ILE A 70 -0.33 -46.55 -8.49
CA ILE A 70 0.87 -47.08 -7.82
C ILE A 70 0.47 -47.87 -6.56
N LEU A 71 -0.55 -47.40 -5.84
CA LEU A 71 -1.01 -48.05 -4.60
C LEU A 71 -1.92 -49.26 -4.85
N TYR A 72 -2.77 -49.19 -5.86
CA TYR A 72 -3.75 -50.23 -6.19
C TYR A 72 -3.43 -50.90 -7.53
N GLY A 73 -2.14 -51.10 -7.82
CA GLY A 73 -1.64 -51.62 -9.09
C GLY A 73 -2.62 -52.59 -9.77
N GLY A 74 -2.96 -52.28 -11.02
CA GLY A 74 -3.86 -53.11 -11.83
C GLY A 74 -3.42 -54.56 -11.93
#